data_AF-A0A259EC98-F1
#
_entry.id   AF-A0A259EC98-F1
#
_cell.length_a   1.000
_cell.length_b   1.000
_cell.length_c   1.000
_cell.angle_alpha   90.00
_cell.angle_beta   90.00
_cell.angle_gamma   90.00
#
_symmetry.space_group_name_H-M   'P 1'
#
loop_
_entity.id
_entity.type
_entity.pdbx_description
1 polymer ?
#
loop_
_entity_poly.entity_id
_entity_poly.type
_entity_poly.pdbx_seq_one_letter_code
_entity_poly.pdbx_strand_id
1 'polypeptide(L)'
;MKKRITMKYWAIAISLMMLGGGMSACAGGSAKWKEEVQLSDGRIIVIEREMVTEGGGDEWASNRGGSKPKEYRIRFTHLDGSGKVEWRSTKMDSATWPEVPLIFDIEDDHPVVFSSVSSEGGGYVYSKYVYQNSVWVEEALPERFPQRATNLLVFKIGYLKDGEFVTLKRKHEMDSDGMRGIGNRGFAHVGPTRIRRADRTD
;
A
#
# COMPACT_ATOMS: atom_id res chain seq x y z
N MET A 1 -60.44 -44.80 -2.52
CA MET A 1 -59.94 -44.16 -3.74
C MET A 1 -59.30 -42.82 -3.39
N LYS A 2 -57.98 -42.65 -3.59
CA LYS A 2 -57.29 -41.35 -3.49
C LYS A 2 -56.39 -41.19 -4.71
N LYS A 3 -56.72 -40.21 -5.58
CA LYS A 3 -55.94 -39.84 -6.77
C LYS A 3 -54.78 -38.93 -6.36
N ARG A 4 -53.57 -39.28 -6.79
CA ARG A 4 -52.38 -38.41 -6.77
C ARG A 4 -52.48 -37.46 -7.97
N ILE A 5 -52.39 -36.15 -7.72
CA ILE A 5 -52.23 -35.14 -8.76
C ILE A 5 -50.77 -34.67 -8.75
N THR A 6 -50.27 -34.60 -9.98
CA THR A 6 -48.91 -34.51 -10.47
C THR A 6 -48.25 -33.13 -10.31
N MET A 7 -47.00 -33.15 -9.83
CA MET A 7 -45.99 -32.10 -10.01
C MET A 7 -45.67 -31.92 -11.51
N LYS A 8 -45.74 -30.69 -12.01
CA LYS A 8 -45.00 -30.10 -13.15
C LYS A 8 -45.49 -28.64 -13.26
N TYR A 9 -44.66 -27.72 -13.77
CA TYR A 9 -44.91 -26.26 -13.93
C TYR A 9 -44.36 -25.30 -12.84
N TRP A 10 -43.09 -25.44 -12.45
CA TRP A 10 -42.36 -24.38 -11.73
C TRP A 10 -41.03 -23.99 -12.40
N ALA A 11 -40.88 -24.22 -13.72
CA ALA A 11 -39.59 -24.05 -14.42
C ALA A 11 -39.57 -22.96 -15.50
N ILE A 12 -40.53 -22.03 -15.52
CA ILE A 12 -40.59 -20.98 -16.56
C ILE A 12 -40.92 -19.64 -15.92
N ALA A 13 -40.00 -19.07 -15.14
CA ALA A 13 -40.10 -17.68 -14.66
C ALA A 13 -38.74 -17.05 -14.26
N ILE A 14 -37.60 -17.61 -14.66
CA ILE A 14 -36.26 -17.12 -14.26
C ILE A 14 -35.37 -16.97 -15.51
N SER A 15 -35.80 -16.20 -16.51
CA SER A 15 -34.98 -15.97 -17.71
C SER A 15 -35.01 -14.54 -18.25
N LEU A 16 -35.42 -13.55 -17.47
CA LEU A 16 -35.53 -12.17 -17.96
C LEU A 16 -35.11 -11.10 -16.94
N MET A 17 -33.90 -11.21 -16.38
CA MET A 17 -33.25 -10.16 -15.56
C MET A 17 -31.76 -9.95 -15.89
N MET A 18 -31.34 -10.20 -17.14
CA MET A 18 -29.93 -10.09 -17.58
C MET A 18 -29.64 -8.86 -18.45
N LEU A 19 -30.47 -7.82 -18.42
CA LEU A 19 -30.27 -6.61 -19.23
C LEU A 19 -30.65 -5.36 -18.42
N GLY A 20 -29.72 -4.89 -17.59
CA GLY A 20 -29.96 -3.67 -16.80
C GLY A 20 -28.90 -3.38 -15.75
N GLY A 21 -27.63 -3.60 -16.06
CA GLY A 21 -26.51 -3.20 -15.21
C GLY A 21 -25.66 -2.17 -15.95
N GLY A 22 -26.15 -0.93 -16.03
CA GLY A 22 -25.31 0.20 -16.43
C GLY A 22 -24.20 0.37 -15.41
N MET A 23 -22.97 -0.01 -15.77
CA MET A 23 -21.80 0.34 -14.97
C MET A 23 -21.25 1.65 -15.51
N SER A 24 -21.66 2.75 -14.88
CA SER A 24 -20.80 3.92 -14.76
C SER A 24 -19.52 3.47 -14.08
N ALA A 25 -18.51 3.11 -14.88
CA ALA A 25 -17.15 2.93 -14.43
C ALA A 25 -16.60 4.31 -14.07
N CYS A 26 -16.91 4.80 -12.87
CA CYS A 26 -16.12 5.85 -12.25
C CYS A 26 -14.68 5.32 -12.20
N ALA A 27 -13.75 6.03 -12.83
CA ALA A 27 -12.39 5.62 -13.13
C ALA A 27 -11.46 5.50 -11.90
N GLY A 28 -11.93 4.96 -10.77
CA GLY A 28 -11.13 4.70 -9.57
C GLY A 28 -11.12 3.21 -9.25
N GLY A 29 -9.95 2.66 -8.97
CA GLY A 29 -9.74 1.25 -8.63
C GLY A 29 -8.92 1.11 -7.35
N SER A 30 -8.87 -0.10 -6.79
CA SER A 30 -7.96 -0.42 -5.68
C SER A 30 -7.22 -1.71 -5.98
N ALA A 31 -5.94 -1.77 -5.67
CA ALA A 31 -5.19 -3.01 -5.61
C ALA A 31 -4.99 -3.41 -4.15
N LYS A 32 -5.48 -4.59 -3.74
CA LYS A 32 -5.30 -5.12 -2.40
C LYS A 32 -4.44 -6.37 -2.44
N TRP A 33 -3.55 -6.52 -1.47
CA TRP A 33 -2.75 -7.74 -1.31
C TRP A 33 -2.43 -7.95 0.16
N LYS A 34 -2.00 -9.15 0.50
CA LYS A 34 -1.44 -9.48 1.81
C LYS A 34 0.03 -9.76 1.64
N GLU A 35 0.85 -9.35 2.59
CA GLU A 35 2.29 -9.64 2.54
C GLU A 35 2.85 -10.03 3.91
N GLU A 36 3.80 -10.97 3.90
CA GLU A 36 4.61 -11.29 5.07
C GLU A 36 5.63 -10.18 5.32
N VAL A 37 5.74 -9.73 6.56
CA VAL A 37 6.65 -8.68 7.00
C VAL A 37 7.49 -9.22 8.13
N GLN A 38 8.82 -9.17 7.97
CA GLN A 38 9.76 -9.46 9.05
C GLN A 38 9.98 -8.18 9.86
N LEU A 39 9.66 -8.24 11.14
CA LEU A 39 9.86 -7.17 12.12
C LEU A 39 11.34 -7.10 12.54
N SER A 40 11.74 -5.99 13.17
CA SER A 40 13.12 -5.79 13.64
C SER A 40 13.58 -6.83 14.67
N ASP A 41 12.65 -7.40 15.45
CA ASP A 41 12.91 -8.48 16.41
C ASP A 41 12.96 -9.89 15.76
N GLY A 42 12.82 -9.97 14.44
CA GLY A 42 12.88 -11.21 13.68
C GLY A 42 11.55 -11.96 13.55
N ARG A 43 10.48 -11.55 14.25
CA ARG A 43 9.14 -12.13 14.06
C ARG A 43 8.63 -11.84 12.65
N ILE A 44 7.82 -12.75 12.13
CA ILE A 44 7.14 -12.59 10.85
C ILE A 44 5.65 -12.45 11.11
N ILE A 45 5.06 -11.38 10.57
CA ILE A 45 3.62 -11.14 10.62
C ILE A 45 3.04 -11.04 9.21
N VAL A 46 1.72 -11.10 9.10
CA VAL A 46 1.01 -10.81 7.84
C VAL A 46 0.26 -9.50 7.99
N ILE A 47 0.47 -8.59 7.04
CA ILE A 47 -0.31 -7.37 6.90
C ILE A 47 -1.12 -7.42 5.61
N GLU A 48 -2.20 -6.64 5.54
CA GLU A 48 -2.91 -6.32 4.31
C GLU A 48 -2.52 -4.91 3.87
N ARG A 49 -2.35 -4.74 2.56
CA ARG A 49 -2.10 -3.44 1.94
C ARG A 49 -3.13 -3.17 0.87
N GLU A 50 -3.38 -1.88 0.71
CA GLU A 50 -4.24 -1.35 -0.32
C GLU A 50 -3.59 -0.12 -0.94
N MET A 51 -3.53 -0.10 -2.26
CA MET A 51 -3.28 1.12 -3.03
C MET A 51 -4.62 1.52 -3.64
N VAL A 52 -5.18 2.63 -3.17
CA VAL A 52 -6.36 3.26 -3.78
C VAL A 52 -5.87 4.12 -4.92
N THR A 53 -6.50 3.99 -6.08
CA THR A 53 -6.21 4.79 -7.26
C THR A 53 -7.42 5.62 -7.66
N GLU A 54 -7.16 6.80 -8.20
CA GLU A 54 -8.18 7.66 -8.78
C GLU A 54 -7.92 7.90 -10.25
N GLY A 55 -8.98 8.25 -10.97
CA GLY A 55 -8.92 8.50 -12.40
C GLY A 55 -8.38 9.89 -12.67
N GLY A 56 -7.65 10.01 -13.76
CA GLY A 56 -7.08 11.28 -14.16
C GLY A 56 -5.65 11.43 -13.67
N GLY A 57 -4.94 12.21 -14.46
CA GLY A 57 -3.57 12.51 -14.26
C GLY A 57 -3.28 13.83 -14.94
N ASP A 58 -2.55 14.67 -14.24
CA ASP A 58 -2.20 16.03 -14.62
C ASP A 58 -1.36 16.00 -15.93
N GLU A 59 -0.87 17.14 -16.41
CA GLU A 59 -0.01 17.20 -17.62
C GLU A 59 1.25 16.31 -17.54
N TRP A 60 1.54 15.76 -16.36
CA TRP A 60 2.66 14.90 -15.99
C TRP A 60 2.31 13.43 -15.74
N ALA A 61 1.03 13.04 -15.85
CA ALA A 61 0.69 11.63 -15.84
C ALA A 61 1.10 11.00 -17.17
N SER A 62 1.73 9.83 -17.09
CA SER A 62 2.20 9.02 -18.23
C SER A 62 1.11 8.63 -19.26
N ASN A 63 -0.14 9.05 -19.03
CA ASN A 63 -1.33 8.69 -19.78
C ASN A 63 -2.50 9.60 -19.35
N ARG A 64 -2.93 10.53 -20.21
CA ARG A 64 -4.07 11.46 -20.01
C ARG A 64 -5.43 10.80 -19.66
N GLY A 65 -5.52 9.46 -19.74
CA GLY A 65 -6.67 8.65 -19.32
C GLY A 65 -6.33 7.55 -18.30
N GLY A 66 -5.18 7.65 -17.63
CA GLY A 66 -4.70 6.66 -16.65
C GLY A 66 -5.23 6.86 -15.23
N SER A 67 -4.90 5.92 -14.34
CA SER A 67 -5.12 6.03 -12.90
C SER A 67 -3.82 6.38 -12.18
N LYS A 68 -3.91 7.18 -11.13
CA LYS A 68 -2.79 7.50 -10.22
C LYS A 68 -3.10 7.02 -8.80
N PRO A 69 -2.10 6.64 -7.98
CA PRO A 69 -2.29 6.39 -6.57
C PRO A 69 -2.82 7.65 -5.89
N LYS A 70 -3.90 7.47 -5.13
CA LYS A 70 -4.54 8.48 -4.30
C LYS A 70 -4.17 8.30 -2.83
N GLU A 71 -4.08 7.04 -2.38
CA GLU A 71 -3.86 6.72 -0.98
C GLU A 71 -3.23 5.33 -0.85
N TYR A 72 -2.35 5.17 0.13
CA TYR A 72 -1.88 3.88 0.61
C TYR A 72 -2.47 3.57 1.97
N ARG A 73 -2.82 2.30 2.19
CA ARG A 73 -3.27 1.81 3.49
C ARG A 73 -2.51 0.56 3.90
N ILE A 74 -2.29 0.42 5.19
CA ILE A 74 -1.79 -0.80 5.83
C ILE A 74 -2.81 -1.21 6.88
N ARG A 75 -3.22 -2.48 6.87
CA ARG A 75 -4.08 -3.07 7.91
C ARG A 75 -3.41 -4.28 8.52
N PHE A 76 -3.51 -4.41 9.83
CA PHE A 76 -3.01 -5.57 10.55
C PHE A 76 -3.86 -5.81 11.80
N THR A 77 -3.79 -7.03 12.33
CA THR A 77 -4.37 -7.35 13.63
C THR A 77 -3.33 -7.03 14.70
N HIS A 78 -3.71 -6.23 15.71
CA HIS A 78 -2.83 -5.93 16.82
C HIS A 78 -2.45 -7.23 17.56
N LEU A 79 -1.22 -7.31 18.07
CA LEU A 79 -0.67 -8.55 18.63
C LEU A 79 -1.39 -9.03 19.89
N ASP A 80 -1.98 -8.12 20.65
CA ASP A 80 -2.80 -8.41 21.83
C ASP A 80 -4.24 -8.86 21.50
N GLY A 81 -4.61 -8.91 20.22
CA GLY A 81 -5.96 -9.26 19.77
C GLY A 81 -7.01 -8.15 19.93
N SER A 82 -6.62 -6.93 20.30
CA SER A 82 -7.52 -5.77 20.52
C SER A 82 -8.28 -5.33 19.26
N GLY A 83 -7.87 -5.81 18.09
CA GLY A 83 -8.63 -5.63 16.85
C GLY A 83 -7.74 -5.32 15.64
N LYS A 84 -8.39 -4.82 14.59
CA LYS A 84 -7.70 -4.38 13.38
C LYS A 84 -7.29 -2.92 13.52
N VAL A 85 -6.03 -2.65 13.21
CA VAL A 85 -5.45 -1.30 13.14
C VAL A 85 -5.21 -0.97 11.68
N GLU A 86 -5.43 0.30 11.31
CA GLU A 86 -5.23 0.78 9.94
C GLU A 86 -4.39 2.05 9.94
N TRP A 87 -3.31 2.06 9.18
CA TRP A 87 -2.56 3.27 8.81
C TRP A 87 -2.98 3.73 7.41
N ARG A 88 -2.99 5.05 7.19
CA ARG A 88 -3.29 5.69 5.90
C ARG A 88 -2.24 6.74 5.58
N SER A 89 -1.88 6.86 4.31
CA SER A 89 -1.09 7.99 3.81
C SER A 89 -1.88 9.30 4.01
N THR A 90 -1.25 10.29 4.62
CA THR A 90 -1.83 11.61 4.90
C THR A 90 -1.16 12.74 4.13
N LYS A 91 0.08 12.51 3.67
CA LYS A 91 0.88 13.49 2.93
C LYS A 91 0.86 13.24 1.43
N MET A 92 1.04 14.33 0.69
CA MET A 92 1.17 14.35 -0.78
C MET A 92 2.49 15.04 -1.15
N ASP A 93 3.15 14.56 -2.20
CA ASP A 93 4.31 15.23 -2.77
C ASP A 93 3.91 16.44 -3.63
N SER A 94 4.92 17.17 -4.12
CA SER A 94 4.73 18.33 -5.01
C SER A 94 4.10 17.97 -6.37
N ALA A 95 4.08 16.69 -6.73
CA ALA A 95 3.47 16.15 -7.93
C ALA A 95 2.14 15.42 -7.65
N THR A 96 1.54 15.63 -6.47
CA THR A 96 0.27 15.04 -6.00
C THR A 96 0.26 13.53 -5.74
N TRP A 97 1.42 12.90 -5.58
CA TRP A 97 1.51 11.49 -5.20
C TRP A 97 1.47 11.33 -3.68
N PRO A 98 0.69 10.37 -3.14
CA PRO A 98 0.65 10.14 -1.71
C PRO A 98 1.98 9.59 -1.21
N GLU A 99 2.28 9.86 0.06
CA GLU A 99 3.42 9.24 0.73
C GLU A 99 3.33 7.71 0.67
N VAL A 100 4.47 7.07 0.44
CA VAL A 100 4.60 5.63 0.27
C VAL A 100 5.10 5.03 1.57
N PRO A 101 4.38 4.11 2.21
CA PRO A 101 4.90 3.40 3.37
C PRO A 101 5.99 2.40 2.93
N LEU A 102 7.11 2.42 3.64
CA LEU A 102 8.32 1.67 3.31
C LEU A 102 8.65 0.57 4.33
N ILE A 103 8.38 0.84 5.60
CA ILE A 103 8.66 -0.06 6.71
C ILE A 103 7.43 -0.14 7.60
N PHE A 104 7.07 -1.35 8.00
CA PHE A 104 6.18 -1.62 9.12
C PHE A 104 6.96 -2.38 10.19
N ASP A 105 6.91 -1.90 11.43
CA ASP A 105 7.64 -2.49 12.56
C ASP A 105 6.82 -2.41 13.85
N ILE A 106 7.35 -2.99 14.93
CA ILE A 106 6.81 -2.83 16.28
C ILE A 106 7.95 -2.41 17.21
N GLU A 107 7.89 -1.19 17.72
CA GLU A 107 8.88 -0.60 18.64
C GLU A 107 8.24 -0.41 20.01
N ASP A 108 8.85 -0.99 21.06
CA ASP A 108 8.34 -0.87 22.44
C ASP A 108 6.84 -1.18 22.55
N ASP A 109 6.39 -2.26 21.89
CA ASP A 109 4.99 -2.70 21.77
C ASP A 109 4.05 -1.77 20.99
N HIS A 110 4.58 -0.73 20.33
CA HIS A 110 3.81 0.17 19.49
C HIS A 110 4.06 -0.13 18.00
N PRO A 111 3.01 -0.33 17.19
CA PRO A 111 3.15 -0.39 15.74
C PRO A 111 3.74 0.90 15.18
N VAL A 112 4.72 0.77 14.29
CA VAL A 112 5.42 1.90 13.66
C VAL A 112 5.37 1.76 12.14
N VAL A 113 5.12 2.88 11.46
CA VAL A 113 5.23 3.00 10.00
C VAL A 113 6.25 4.07 9.66
N PHE A 114 7.24 3.72 8.83
CA PHE A 114 8.09 4.72 8.17
C PHE A 114 7.59 4.91 6.74
N SER A 115 7.30 6.16 6.38
CA SER A 115 6.88 6.54 5.03
C SER A 115 7.92 7.45 4.36
N SER A 116 7.78 7.61 3.05
CA SER A 116 8.51 8.62 2.29
C SER A 116 7.58 9.38 1.37
N VAL A 117 7.87 10.65 1.17
CA VAL A 117 7.22 11.50 0.17
C VAL A 117 8.31 12.20 -0.64
N SER A 118 8.12 12.32 -1.96
CA SER A 118 9.05 13.07 -2.79
C SER A 118 9.01 14.55 -2.41
N SER A 119 10.14 15.23 -2.56
CA SER A 119 10.26 16.67 -2.31
C SER A 119 10.65 17.41 -3.58
N GLU A 120 10.35 18.71 -3.62
CA GLU A 120 10.81 19.61 -4.67
C GLU A 120 12.35 19.53 -4.77
N GLY A 121 12.87 19.17 -5.95
CA GLY A 121 14.30 18.95 -6.16
C GLY A 121 14.76 17.48 -6.17
N GLY A 122 13.83 16.52 -6.08
CA GLY A 122 14.13 15.09 -6.27
C GLY A 122 14.70 14.38 -5.04
N GLY A 123 14.61 15.00 -3.86
CA GLY A 123 14.88 14.36 -2.58
C GLY A 123 13.67 13.64 -2.01
N TYR A 124 13.85 12.93 -0.89
CA TYR A 124 12.77 12.31 -0.14
C TYR A 124 12.70 12.90 1.27
N VAL A 125 11.47 13.15 1.74
CA VAL A 125 11.18 13.44 3.14
C VAL A 125 10.62 12.17 3.77
N TYR A 126 11.21 11.75 4.88
CA TYR A 126 10.78 10.58 5.63
C TYR A 126 9.93 11.01 6.82
N SER A 127 8.92 10.21 7.15
CA SER A 127 8.09 10.40 8.34
C SER A 127 8.05 9.11 9.15
N LYS A 128 7.94 9.23 10.48
CA LYS A 128 7.67 8.10 11.38
C LYS A 128 6.29 8.30 11.97
N TYR A 129 5.45 7.27 11.91
CA TYR A 129 4.17 7.23 12.58
C TYR A 129 4.18 6.15 13.63
N VAL A 130 3.73 6.47 14.84
CA VAL A 130 3.60 5.52 15.95
C VAL A 130 2.13 5.40 16.31
N TYR A 131 1.62 4.17 16.40
CA TYR A 131 0.26 3.91 16.83
C TYR A 131 0.21 3.81 18.36
N GLN A 132 -0.42 4.79 19.00
CA GLN A 132 -0.55 4.87 20.45
C GLN A 132 -1.91 5.46 20.82
N ASN A 133 -2.50 5.03 21.94
CA ASN A 133 -3.82 5.51 22.39
C ASN A 133 -4.88 5.45 21.29
N SER A 134 -4.86 4.37 20.49
CA SER A 134 -5.76 4.14 19.37
C SER A 134 -5.69 5.16 18.22
N VAL A 135 -4.59 5.92 18.11
CA VAL A 135 -4.36 6.90 17.04
C VAL A 135 -2.94 6.79 16.48
N TRP A 136 -2.78 7.14 15.20
CA TRP A 136 -1.45 7.32 14.61
C TRP A 136 -0.96 8.74 14.91
N VAL A 137 0.22 8.83 15.52
CA VAL A 137 0.88 10.10 15.81
C VAL A 137 2.15 10.15 14.96
N GLU A 138 2.33 11.25 14.22
CA GLU A 138 3.60 11.50 13.55
C GLU A 138 4.65 11.94 14.57
N GLU A 139 5.80 11.28 14.57
CA GLU A 139 6.95 11.64 15.38
C GLU A 139 8.03 12.28 14.51
N ALA A 140 8.65 13.33 15.04
CA ALA A 140 9.84 13.92 14.43
C ALA A 140 10.96 12.87 14.41
N LEU A 141 11.46 12.56 13.21
CA LEU A 141 12.66 11.77 13.07
C LEU A 141 13.85 12.55 13.63
N PRO A 142 14.75 11.91 14.42
CA PRO A 142 15.97 12.56 14.86
C PRO A 142 16.86 12.90 13.65
N GLU A 143 17.76 13.87 13.81
CA GLU A 143 18.70 14.25 12.74
C GLU A 143 19.53 13.06 12.25
N ARG A 144 19.76 12.07 13.13
CA ARG A 144 20.40 10.79 12.80
C ARG A 144 19.60 9.65 13.43
N PHE A 145 19.33 8.61 12.65
CA PHE A 145 18.80 7.34 13.14
C PHE A 145 19.43 6.17 12.39
N PRO A 146 19.38 4.94 12.97
CA PRO A 146 19.93 3.76 12.32
C PRO A 146 19.30 3.51 10.95
N GLN A 147 20.12 3.08 10.01
CA GLN A 147 19.63 2.62 8.71
C GLN A 147 18.74 1.40 8.89
N ARG A 148 17.60 1.39 8.18
CA ARG A 148 16.67 0.26 8.15
C ARG A 148 16.42 -0.21 6.74
N ALA A 149 16.31 -1.52 6.57
CA ALA A 149 15.88 -2.12 5.31
C ALA A 149 14.37 -1.96 5.16
N THR A 150 13.92 -1.67 3.94
CA THR A 150 12.49 -1.73 3.60
C THR A 150 12.01 -3.16 3.72
N ASN A 151 10.90 -3.37 4.42
CA ASN A 151 10.28 -4.70 4.56
C ASN A 151 8.89 -4.77 3.92
N LEU A 152 8.43 -3.67 3.31
CA LEU A 152 7.19 -3.56 2.56
C LEU A 152 7.46 -3.55 1.05
N LEU A 153 6.59 -4.23 0.30
CA LEU A 153 6.67 -4.26 -1.16
C LEU A 153 6.31 -2.90 -1.77
N VAL A 154 7.25 -2.18 -2.39
CA VAL A 154 6.93 -0.92 -3.09
C VAL A 154 6.36 -1.23 -4.47
N PHE A 155 5.07 -0.96 -4.68
CA PHE A 155 4.32 -1.44 -5.84
C PHE A 155 4.41 -0.50 -7.05
N LYS A 156 4.68 -1.07 -8.22
CA LYS A 156 4.36 -0.45 -9.53
C LYS A 156 3.01 -0.99 -9.98
N ILE A 157 2.12 -0.10 -10.41
CA ILE A 157 0.75 -0.43 -10.82
C ILE A 157 0.75 -1.60 -11.83
N GLY A 158 0.01 -2.68 -11.52
CA GLY A 158 -0.35 -3.74 -12.47
C GLY A 158 0.27 -5.14 -12.28
N TYR A 159 1.17 -5.36 -11.33
CA TYR A 159 1.87 -6.65 -11.20
C TYR A 159 1.24 -7.66 -10.24
N LEU A 160 0.47 -7.20 -9.25
CA LEU A 160 -0.20 -8.08 -8.31
C LEU A 160 -1.67 -8.22 -8.68
N LYS A 161 -2.18 -9.44 -8.55
CA LYS A 161 -3.61 -9.72 -8.61
C LYS A 161 -4.26 -9.22 -7.32
N ASP A 162 -5.50 -8.75 -7.43
CA ASP A 162 -6.27 -8.39 -6.24
C ASP A 162 -6.42 -9.60 -5.31
N GLY A 163 -6.16 -9.40 -4.02
CA GLY A 163 -6.15 -10.43 -2.99
C GLY A 163 -4.91 -11.33 -2.97
N GLU A 164 -3.88 -11.03 -3.75
CA GLU A 164 -2.66 -11.85 -3.80
C GLU A 164 -1.93 -11.89 -2.45
N PHE A 165 -1.30 -13.03 -2.14
CA PHE A 165 -0.44 -13.19 -0.97
C PHE A 165 1.03 -13.22 -1.37
N VAL A 166 1.83 -12.34 -0.78
CA VAL A 166 3.25 -12.14 -1.07
C VAL A 166 4.09 -12.57 0.13
N THR A 167 4.80 -13.70 -0.01
CA THR A 167 5.70 -14.22 1.01
C THR A 167 7.04 -13.51 1.02
N LEU A 168 7.80 -13.62 2.12
CA LEU A 168 9.20 -13.14 2.18
C LEU A 168 10.06 -13.79 1.10
N LYS A 169 9.89 -15.11 0.89
CA LYS A 169 10.57 -15.85 -0.16
C LYS A 169 10.33 -15.22 -1.54
N ARG A 170 9.08 -14.91 -1.85
CA ARG A 170 8.73 -14.27 -3.13
C ARG A 170 9.33 -12.88 -3.25
N LYS A 171 9.34 -12.09 -2.18
CA LYS A 171 10.02 -10.78 -2.18
C LYS A 171 11.50 -10.95 -2.52
N HIS A 172 12.19 -11.86 -1.85
CA HIS A 172 13.59 -12.17 -2.14
C HIS A 172 13.84 -12.65 -3.57
N GLU A 173 12.93 -13.45 -4.14
CA GLU A 173 12.98 -13.86 -5.56
C GLU A 173 12.80 -12.67 -6.51
N MET A 174 11.82 -11.80 -6.24
CA MET A 174 11.61 -10.55 -7.00
C MET A 174 12.84 -9.64 -6.95
N ASP A 175 13.55 -9.66 -5.82
CA ASP A 175 14.77 -8.91 -5.60
C ASP A 175 15.97 -9.50 -6.36
N SER A 176 16.10 -10.83 -6.38
CA SER A 176 17.19 -11.54 -7.04
C SER A 176 17.09 -11.54 -8.56
N ASP A 177 15.87 -11.56 -9.10
CA ASP A 177 15.61 -11.71 -10.55
C ASP A 177 15.92 -10.44 -11.37
N GLY A 178 16.49 -9.41 -10.74
CA GLY A 178 16.80 -8.17 -11.45
C GLY A 178 15.57 -7.44 -11.97
N MET A 179 14.35 -7.88 -11.58
CA MET A 179 13.10 -7.14 -11.60
C MET A 179 13.18 -5.98 -10.61
N ARG A 180 14.25 -5.18 -10.73
CA ARG A 180 14.53 -3.92 -10.06
C ARG A 180 13.56 -2.85 -10.56
N GLY A 181 12.27 -3.13 -10.47
CA GLY A 181 11.23 -2.12 -10.47
C GLY A 181 11.26 -1.38 -9.15
N ILE A 182 12.35 -0.65 -8.88
CA ILE A 182 12.47 0.43 -7.87
C ILE A 182 12.35 0.00 -6.39
N GLY A 183 11.61 -1.07 -6.05
CA GLY A 183 11.31 -1.46 -4.67
C GLY A 183 12.43 -2.15 -3.91
N ASN A 184 13.52 -2.50 -4.59
CA ASN A 184 14.69 -3.10 -3.97
C ASN A 184 16.01 -2.57 -4.54
N ARG A 185 16.03 -1.28 -4.91
CA ARG A 185 17.28 -0.55 -4.67
C ARG A 185 17.43 -0.64 -3.16
N GLY A 186 18.42 -1.36 -2.65
CA GLY A 186 18.79 -1.25 -1.25
C GLY A 186 18.82 0.24 -0.93
N PHE A 187 17.85 0.70 -0.14
CA PHE A 187 17.78 2.10 0.22
C PHE A 187 18.90 2.31 1.22
N ALA A 188 20.04 2.73 0.67
CA ALA A 188 21.07 3.36 1.46
C ALA A 188 20.39 4.59 2.07
N HIS A 189 20.20 4.56 3.39
CA HIS A 189 19.79 5.70 4.23
C HIS A 189 18.29 6.04 4.20
N VAL A 190 17.49 5.37 5.04
CA VAL A 190 16.36 6.05 5.69
C VAL A 190 17.01 6.98 6.71
N GLY A 191 17.11 8.26 6.37
CA GLY A 191 17.87 9.28 7.07
C GLY A 191 17.91 10.53 6.19
N PRO A 192 17.93 11.77 6.74
CA PRO A 192 18.03 12.94 5.90
C PRO A 192 19.35 12.90 5.11
N THR A 193 19.27 12.60 3.82
CA THR A 193 20.39 12.86 2.91
C THR A 193 20.52 14.38 2.84
N ARG A 194 21.46 14.97 3.59
CA ARG A 194 21.85 16.36 3.34
C ARG A 194 22.30 16.42 1.87
N ILE A 195 21.48 17.01 1.03
CA ILE A 195 21.99 17.66 -0.19
C ILE A 195 22.86 18.78 0.36
N ARG A 196 24.17 18.56 0.47
CA ARG A 196 25.09 19.69 0.49
C ARG A 196 24.88 20.35 -0.86
N ARG A 197 24.12 21.46 -0.89
CA ARG A 197 24.35 22.47 -1.94
C ARG A 197 25.85 22.69 -1.90
N ALA A 198 26.56 22.27 -2.95
CA ALA A 198 27.89 22.76 -3.16
C ALA A 198 27.74 24.28 -3.16
N ASP A 199 28.39 24.95 -2.22
CA ASP A 199 28.55 26.38 -2.25
C ASP A 199 29.14 26.69 -3.63
N ARG A 200 28.30 27.24 -4.52
CA ARG A 200 28.76 28.00 -5.67
C ARG A 200 29.38 29.25 -5.06
N THR A 201 30.65 29.16 -4.71
CA THR A 201 31.51 30.33 -4.71
C THR A 201 31.60 30.84 -6.14
N ASP A 202 31.49 32.15 -6.24
CA ASP A 202 31.29 32.98 -7.44
C ASP A 202 32.23 32.66 -8.63
#